data_AF-W1P5R8-F1
#
_entry.id   AF-W1P5R8-F1
#
_cell.length_a   1.000
_cell.length_b   1.000
_cell.length_c   1.000
_cell.angle_alpha   90.00
_cell.angle_beta   90.00
_cell.angle_gamma   90.00
#
_symmetry.space_group_name_H-M   'P 1'
#
loop_
_entity.id
_entity.type
_entity.pdbx_description
1 polymer ?
#
loop_
_entity_poly.entity_id
_entity_poly.type
_entity_poly.pdbx_seq_one_letter_code
_entity_poly.pdbx_strand_id
1 'polypeptide(L)'
;MHLKLGRVPTLVVSSPKMAELVMKTYDHAFCSRSILVATNYLTYGSTNVAFAPYGSYWRHVRKICILELLSSKRVQSFRFVRKEEVGRLVDSIFVSSKAKAPVNLTEAFLSLSNNVVCRVALGKSYWEEEPELREIFESSKSLIGGFFVGDFFPSLEWVKYLTGFQRRLEKSFRHRDSFLEKVIAEHLLPTHGKEDEEEEEEKDLVDVLLQLQKEGTLISPSLPITSKVLLW
;
A
#
# COMPACT_ATOMS: atom_id res chain seq x y z
N MET A 1 7.09 -12.45 26.44
CA MET A 1 8.56 -12.48 26.63
C MET A 1 9.11 -11.09 26.35
N HIS A 2 10.02 -10.57 27.17
CA HIS A 2 10.67 -9.27 26.94
C HIS A 2 12.10 -9.48 26.44
N LEU A 3 12.46 -8.83 25.33
CA LEU A 3 13.76 -8.88 24.69
C LEU A 3 14.28 -7.46 24.44
N LYS A 4 15.58 -7.34 24.19
CA LYS A 4 16.18 -6.13 23.61
C LYS A 4 16.72 -6.45 22.23
N LEU A 5 16.11 -5.90 21.18
CA LEU A 5 16.62 -6.00 19.82
C LEU A 5 17.62 -4.85 19.63
N GLY A 6 18.90 -5.14 19.82
CA GLY A 6 19.92 -4.10 19.99
C GLY A 6 19.66 -3.26 21.25
N ARG A 7 19.34 -1.98 21.07
CA ARG A 7 18.97 -1.04 22.14
C ARG A 7 17.45 -0.82 22.26
N VAL A 8 16.65 -1.44 21.41
CA VAL A 8 15.19 -1.27 21.40
C VAL A 8 14.53 -2.35 22.28
N PRO A 9 13.77 -1.96 23.32
CA PRO A 9 12.97 -2.91 24.11
C PRO A 9 11.81 -3.46 23.28
N THR A 10 11.64 -4.78 23.28
CA THR A 10 10.63 -5.47 22.48
C THR A 10 9.86 -6.47 23.33
N LEU A 11 8.55 -6.34 23.35
CA LEU A 11 7.64 -7.31 23.96
C LEU A 11 7.15 -8.30 22.88
N VAL A 12 7.45 -9.58 23.06
CA VAL A 12 6.96 -10.67 22.22
C VAL A 12 5.70 -11.27 22.84
N VAL A 13 4.61 -11.21 22.07
CA VAL A 13 3.30 -11.77 22.39
C VAL A 13 3.13 -13.08 21.62
N SER A 14 3.03 -14.20 22.35
CA SER A 14 3.06 -15.55 21.77
C SER A 14 1.94 -16.46 22.30
N SER A 15 0.85 -15.88 22.81
CA SER A 15 -0.34 -16.63 23.21
C SER A 15 -1.63 -15.89 22.85
N PRO A 16 -2.73 -16.59 22.52
CA PRO A 16 -4.00 -15.95 22.18
C PRO A 16 -4.53 -15.04 23.29
N LYS A 17 -4.44 -15.48 24.55
CA LYS A 17 -4.85 -14.70 25.72
C LYS A 17 -4.09 -13.37 25.83
N MET A 18 -2.78 -13.39 25.57
CA MET A 18 -1.98 -12.17 25.61
C MET A 18 -2.25 -11.27 24.40
N ALA A 19 -2.48 -11.86 23.22
CA ALA A 19 -2.86 -11.11 22.03
C ALA A 19 -4.20 -10.39 22.23
N GLU A 20 -5.18 -11.02 22.88
CA GLU A 20 -6.45 -10.37 23.23
C GLU A 20 -6.27 -9.17 24.18
N LEU A 21 -5.43 -9.31 25.21
CA LEU A 21 -5.12 -8.21 26.11
C LEU A 21 -4.50 -7.02 25.35
N VAL A 22 -3.52 -7.28 24.49
CA VAL A 22 -2.79 -6.22 23.76
C VAL A 22 -3.61 -5.61 22.62
N MET A 23 -4.36 -6.41 21.88
CA MET A 23 -5.04 -5.98 20.63
C MET A 23 -6.50 -5.58 20.85
N LYS A 24 -7.08 -5.82 22.04
CA LYS A 24 -8.46 -5.42 22.37
C LYS A 24 -8.56 -4.71 23.72
N THR A 25 -8.06 -5.30 24.80
CA THR A 25 -8.31 -4.76 26.16
C THR A 25 -7.52 -3.48 26.41
N TYR A 26 -6.27 -3.44 25.96
CA TYR A 26 -5.35 -2.31 26.09
C TYR A 26 -4.91 -1.78 24.72
N ASP A 27 -5.75 -1.94 23.71
CA ASP A 27 -5.44 -1.61 22.31
C ASP A 27 -4.95 -0.16 22.14
N HIS A 28 -5.56 0.79 22.84
CA HIS A 28 -5.17 2.21 22.81
C HIS A 28 -3.71 2.43 23.22
N ALA A 29 -3.17 1.64 24.15
CA ALA A 29 -1.77 1.74 24.57
C ALA A 29 -0.79 1.15 23.54
N PHE A 30 -1.23 0.21 22.70
CA PHE A 30 -0.39 -0.54 21.75
C PHE A 30 -0.72 -0.28 20.27
N CYS A 31 -1.68 0.60 19.98
CA CYS A 31 -2.17 0.83 18.63
C CYS A 31 -1.22 1.62 17.73
N SER A 32 -0.24 2.32 18.31
CA SER A 32 0.75 3.08 17.54
C SER A 32 1.83 2.18 16.93
N ARG A 33 2.46 2.64 15.85
CA ARG A 33 3.50 1.92 15.12
C ARG A 33 4.89 2.47 15.45
N SER A 34 5.86 1.57 15.58
CA SER A 34 7.28 1.97 15.64
C SER A 34 7.71 2.51 14.28
N ILE A 35 8.41 3.65 14.29
CA ILE A 35 8.92 4.30 13.08
C ILE A 35 10.23 3.62 12.69
N LEU A 36 10.25 2.97 11.53
CA LEU A 36 11.46 2.40 10.94
C LEU A 36 11.99 3.34 9.86
N VAL A 37 13.31 3.40 9.66
CA VAL A 37 13.91 4.34 8.70
C VAL A 37 13.39 4.11 7.28
N ALA A 38 13.28 2.87 6.84
CA ALA A 38 12.82 2.53 5.50
C ALA A 38 11.36 2.95 5.27
N THR A 39 10.46 2.58 6.17
CA THR A 39 9.04 2.91 6.04
C THR A 39 8.83 4.40 6.17
N ASN A 40 9.52 5.06 7.11
CA ASN A 40 9.43 6.50 7.26
C ASN A 40 9.84 7.26 6.01
N TYR A 41 10.95 6.86 5.40
CA TYR A 41 11.45 7.49 4.19
C TYR A 41 10.55 7.23 2.99
N LEU A 42 10.16 5.97 2.79
CA LEU A 42 9.38 5.57 1.63
C LEU A 42 7.95 6.11 1.70
N THR A 43 7.35 6.24 2.89
CA THR A 43 5.90 6.53 3.05
C THR A 43 5.63 7.98 3.49
N TYR A 44 6.40 8.92 2.94
CA TYR A 44 6.23 10.36 3.17
C TYR A 44 6.20 10.73 4.67
N GLY A 45 7.17 10.22 5.43
CA GLY A 45 7.26 10.47 6.87
C GLY A 45 6.30 9.61 7.70
N SER A 46 6.04 8.36 7.29
CA SER A 46 5.08 7.47 7.95
C SER A 46 3.67 8.07 7.99
N THR A 47 3.17 8.58 6.86
CA THR A 47 1.83 9.16 6.78
C THR A 47 0.82 8.25 6.09
N ASN A 48 1.18 7.04 5.68
CA ASN A 48 0.19 6.09 5.14
C ASN A 48 -0.59 5.36 6.25
N VAL A 49 -1.68 4.67 5.89
CA VAL A 49 -2.56 3.98 6.86
C VAL A 49 -1.86 2.83 7.62
N ALA A 50 -0.81 2.25 7.03
CA ALA A 50 -0.13 1.07 7.56
C ALA A 50 0.89 1.43 8.66
N PHE A 51 1.60 2.55 8.49
CA PHE A 51 2.74 2.94 9.34
C PHE A 51 2.53 4.23 10.12
N ALA A 52 1.48 5.01 9.86
CA ALA A 52 1.26 6.23 10.63
C ALA A 52 0.97 5.95 12.12
N PRO A 53 1.52 6.79 13.02
CA PRO A 53 1.22 6.68 14.44
C PRO A 53 -0.27 6.95 14.67
N TYR A 54 -0.81 6.34 15.72
CA TYR A 54 -2.22 6.51 16.06
C TYR A 54 -2.51 7.98 16.45
N GLY A 55 -3.54 8.57 15.85
CA GLY A 55 -3.88 9.97 16.03
C GLY A 55 -5.16 10.36 15.28
N SER A 56 -5.51 11.64 15.28
CA SER A 56 -6.65 12.18 14.50
C SER A 56 -6.48 11.93 13.00
N TYR A 57 -5.28 12.18 12.47
CA TYR A 57 -4.94 11.94 11.07
C TYR A 57 -5.11 10.47 10.66
N TRP A 58 -4.49 9.53 11.38
CA TRP A 58 -4.61 8.10 11.08
C TRP A 58 -6.07 7.61 11.15
N ARG A 59 -6.83 8.07 12.15
CA ARG A 59 -8.27 7.73 12.27
C ARG A 59 -9.08 8.22 11.06
N HIS A 60 -8.78 9.42 10.57
CA HIS A 60 -9.44 9.99 9.40
C HIS A 60 -9.09 9.22 8.12
N VAL A 61 -7.81 8.99 7.86
CA VAL A 61 -7.34 8.19 6.73
C VAL A 61 -7.92 6.77 6.76
N ARG A 62 -7.92 6.11 7.93
CA ARG A 62 -8.54 4.79 8.12
C ARG A 62 -10.04 4.82 7.82
N LYS A 63 -10.75 5.88 8.23
CA LYS A 63 -12.17 6.04 7.93
C LYS A 63 -12.41 6.09 6.42
N ILE A 64 -11.59 6.84 5.67
CA ILE A 64 -11.66 6.87 4.20
C ILE A 64 -11.47 5.47 3.62
N CYS A 65 -10.41 4.73 4.01
CA CYS A 65 -10.22 3.35 3.53
C CYS A 65 -11.44 2.45 3.81
N ILE A 66 -12.04 2.58 4.99
CA ILE A 66 -13.19 1.74 5.37
C ILE A 66 -14.42 2.08 4.52
N LEU A 67 -14.71 3.36 4.31
CA LEU A 67 -15.91 3.79 3.59
C LEU A 67 -15.77 3.59 2.08
N GLU A 68 -14.63 4.01 1.53
CA GLU A 68 -14.43 4.19 0.10
C GLU A 68 -13.79 2.98 -0.59
N LEU A 69 -13.18 2.07 0.16
CA LEU A 69 -12.51 0.88 -0.40
C LEU A 69 -13.03 -0.43 0.20
N LEU A 70 -13.17 -0.49 1.52
CA LEU A 70 -13.41 -1.75 2.25
C LEU A 70 -14.87 -1.96 2.69
N SER A 71 -15.77 -1.06 2.34
CA SER A 71 -17.20 -1.19 2.66
C SER A 71 -17.84 -2.29 1.81
N SER A 72 -18.89 -2.94 2.33
CA SER A 72 -19.58 -4.02 1.58
C SER A 72 -20.10 -3.52 0.23
N LYS A 73 -20.55 -2.26 0.13
CA LYS A 73 -21.01 -1.65 -1.13
C LYS A 73 -19.85 -1.59 -2.13
N ARG A 74 -18.71 -1.02 -1.74
CA ARG A 74 -17.52 -0.88 -2.60
C ARG A 74 -16.89 -2.22 -2.97
N VAL A 75 -16.81 -3.16 -2.03
CA VAL A 75 -16.33 -4.52 -2.33
C VAL A 75 -17.22 -5.23 -3.36
N GLN A 76 -18.54 -5.00 -3.32
CA GLN A 76 -19.48 -5.57 -4.28
C GLN A 76 -19.43 -4.88 -5.64
N SER A 77 -19.25 -3.55 -5.71
CA SER A 77 -19.10 -2.85 -7.00
C SER A 77 -17.90 -3.38 -7.79
N PHE A 78 -16.77 -3.67 -7.12
CA PHE A 78 -15.59 -4.28 -7.76
C PHE A 78 -15.68 -5.80 -7.98
N ARG A 79 -16.87 -6.41 -7.90
CA ARG A 79 -17.03 -7.85 -8.15
C ARG A 79 -16.64 -8.23 -9.57
N PHE A 80 -16.91 -7.38 -10.56
CA PHE A 80 -16.58 -7.64 -11.96
C PHE A 80 -15.06 -7.77 -12.16
N VAL A 81 -14.26 -6.88 -11.55
CA VAL A 81 -12.78 -6.92 -11.57
C VAL A 81 -12.29 -8.30 -11.13
N ARG A 82 -12.75 -8.79 -9.97
CA ARG A 82 -12.32 -10.10 -9.46
C ARG A 82 -12.72 -11.25 -10.38
N LYS A 83 -13.93 -11.19 -10.98
CA LYS A 83 -14.37 -12.23 -11.93
C LYS A 83 -13.49 -12.26 -13.17
N GLU A 84 -13.18 -11.10 -13.73
CA GLU A 84 -12.35 -11.00 -14.93
C GLU A 84 -10.92 -11.45 -14.67
N GLU A 85 -10.27 -10.99 -13.59
CA GLU A 85 -8.90 -11.40 -13.28
C GLU A 85 -8.79 -12.90 -12.97
N VAL A 86 -9.77 -13.47 -12.26
CA VAL A 86 -9.83 -14.92 -12.04
C VAL A 86 -10.05 -15.66 -13.36
N GLY A 87 -10.90 -15.14 -14.25
CA GLY A 87 -11.10 -15.68 -15.59
C GLY A 87 -9.78 -15.75 -16.38
N ARG A 88 -9.04 -14.63 -16.43
CA ARG A 88 -7.72 -14.57 -17.09
C ARG A 88 -6.72 -15.58 -16.51
N LEU A 89 -6.71 -15.74 -15.19
CA LEU A 89 -5.87 -16.74 -14.54
C LEU A 89 -6.25 -18.17 -14.96
N VAL A 90 -7.55 -18.50 -14.95
CA VAL A 90 -8.05 -19.83 -15.36
C VAL A 90 -7.72 -20.10 -16.83
N ASP A 91 -7.91 -19.12 -17.71
CA ASP A 91 -7.58 -19.23 -19.13
C ASP A 91 -6.07 -19.46 -19.34
N SER A 92 -5.23 -18.72 -18.62
CA SER A 92 -3.77 -18.90 -18.65
C SER A 92 -3.36 -20.32 -18.22
N ILE A 93 -3.93 -20.82 -17.12
CA ILE A 93 -3.69 -22.19 -16.64
C ILE A 93 -4.17 -23.23 -17.67
N PHE A 94 -5.33 -23.00 -18.29
CA PHE A 94 -5.87 -23.89 -19.31
C PHE A 94 -4.98 -23.96 -20.55
N VAL A 95 -4.43 -22.83 -21.00
CA VAL A 95 -3.45 -22.77 -22.10
C VAL A 95 -2.18 -23.53 -21.74
N SER A 96 -1.61 -23.31 -20.55
CA SER A 96 -0.43 -24.06 -20.09
C SER A 96 -0.69 -25.55 -19.97
N SER A 97 -1.88 -25.95 -19.50
CA SER A 97 -2.30 -27.34 -19.42
C SER A 97 -2.36 -28.01 -20.79
N LYS A 98 -2.87 -27.33 -21.82
CA LYS A 98 -2.87 -27.84 -23.20
C LYS A 98 -1.46 -28.03 -23.74
N ALA A 99 -0.55 -27.11 -23.39
CA ALA A 99 0.86 -27.19 -23.74
C ALA A 99 1.65 -28.20 -22.87
N LYS A 100 1.02 -28.85 -21.87
CA LYS A 100 1.68 -29.69 -20.86
C LYS A 100 2.84 -28.97 -20.16
N ALA A 101 2.75 -27.66 -20.02
CA ALA A 101 3.76 -26.82 -19.38
C ALA A 101 3.45 -26.66 -17.89
N PRO A 102 4.46 -26.68 -17.00
CA PRO A 102 4.27 -26.38 -15.59
C PRO A 102 3.84 -24.92 -15.40
N VAL A 103 3.03 -24.67 -14.37
CA VAL A 103 2.57 -23.31 -13.99
C VAL A 103 3.20 -22.92 -12.66
N ASN A 104 3.83 -21.74 -12.61
CA ASN A 104 4.29 -21.15 -11.36
C ASN A 104 3.13 -20.46 -10.63
N LEU A 105 2.50 -21.17 -9.69
CA LEU A 105 1.35 -20.66 -8.95
C LEU A 105 1.69 -19.45 -8.07
N THR A 106 2.93 -19.33 -7.58
CA THR A 106 3.36 -18.17 -6.78
C THR A 106 3.28 -16.89 -7.61
N GLU A 107 3.84 -16.93 -8.82
CA GLU A 107 3.79 -15.79 -9.75
C GLU A 107 2.36 -15.52 -10.22
N ALA A 108 1.59 -16.58 -10.51
CA ALA A 108 0.22 -16.46 -10.96
C ALA A 108 -0.70 -15.79 -9.91
N PHE A 109 -0.59 -16.18 -8.63
CA PHE A 109 -1.38 -15.55 -7.56
C PHE A 109 -0.89 -14.15 -7.20
N LEU A 110 0.42 -13.87 -7.32
CA LEU A 110 0.95 -12.51 -7.19
C LEU A 110 0.39 -11.61 -8.29
N SER A 111 0.38 -12.07 -9.54
CA SER A 111 -0.19 -11.33 -10.68
C SER A 111 -1.68 -11.08 -10.47
N LEU A 112 -2.46 -12.11 -10.13
CA LEU A 112 -3.89 -11.97 -9.83
C LEU A 112 -4.15 -10.92 -8.74
N SER A 113 -3.45 -11.01 -7.61
CA SER A 113 -3.65 -10.10 -6.48
C SER A 113 -3.29 -8.67 -6.85
N ASN A 114 -2.17 -8.47 -7.55
CA ASN A 114 -1.71 -7.14 -7.96
C ASN A 114 -2.58 -6.54 -9.05
N ASN A 115 -3.05 -7.31 -10.04
CA ASN A 115 -3.99 -6.84 -11.05
C ASN A 115 -5.30 -6.36 -10.41
N VAL A 116 -5.86 -7.15 -9.47
CA VAL A 116 -7.08 -6.76 -8.73
C VAL A 116 -6.84 -5.48 -7.96
N VAL A 117 -5.74 -5.37 -7.20
CA VAL A 117 -5.43 -4.16 -6.43
C VAL A 117 -5.23 -2.95 -7.34
N CYS A 118 -4.50 -3.10 -8.46
CA CYS A 118 -4.27 -2.01 -9.40
C CYS A 118 -5.58 -1.51 -10.01
N ARG A 119 -6.46 -2.41 -10.47
CA ARG A 119 -7.74 -2.01 -11.07
C ARG A 119 -8.68 -1.36 -10.07
N VAL A 120 -8.71 -1.84 -8.84
CA VAL A 120 -9.56 -1.27 -7.78
C VAL A 120 -9.02 0.06 -7.27
N ALA A 121 -7.70 0.19 -7.14
CA ALA A 121 -7.08 1.34 -6.51
C ALA A 121 -6.63 2.42 -7.50
N LEU A 122 -6.35 2.08 -8.76
CA LEU A 122 -5.73 2.93 -9.79
C LEU A 122 -6.48 2.89 -11.13
N GLY A 123 -7.67 2.28 -11.18
CA GLY A 123 -8.54 2.26 -12.37
C GLY A 123 -8.18 1.23 -13.45
N LYS A 124 -6.92 0.83 -13.59
CA LYS A 124 -6.47 -0.15 -14.62
C LYS A 124 -5.39 -1.12 -14.14
N SER A 125 -5.09 -2.12 -14.98
CA SER A 125 -4.02 -3.07 -14.70
C SER A 125 -2.67 -2.48 -15.12
N TYR A 126 -1.80 -2.21 -14.16
CA TYR A 126 -0.43 -1.76 -14.44
C TYR A 126 0.59 -2.91 -14.32
N TRP A 127 0.23 -3.99 -13.63
CA TRP A 127 1.18 -5.03 -13.24
C TRP A 127 1.69 -5.89 -14.42
N GLU A 128 0.91 -6.00 -15.49
CA GLU A 128 1.31 -6.71 -16.72
C GLU A 128 1.78 -5.73 -17.82
N GLU A 129 1.21 -4.53 -17.86
CA GLU A 129 1.45 -3.54 -18.91
C GLU A 129 2.69 -2.67 -18.64
N GLU A 130 3.04 -2.46 -17.37
CA GLU A 130 4.10 -1.53 -16.96
C GLU A 130 5.14 -2.27 -16.09
N PRO A 131 6.28 -2.68 -16.66
CA PRO A 131 7.33 -3.38 -15.91
C PRO A 131 7.89 -2.54 -14.75
N GLU A 132 7.79 -1.21 -14.87
CA GLU A 132 8.15 -0.23 -13.83
C GLU A 132 7.51 -0.57 -12.48
N LEU A 133 6.23 -0.99 -12.46
CA LEU A 133 5.52 -1.28 -11.22
C LEU A 133 6.09 -2.48 -10.45
N ARG A 134 6.56 -3.49 -11.19
CA ARG A 134 7.18 -4.69 -10.59
C ARG A 134 8.50 -4.31 -9.93
N GLU A 135 9.32 -3.49 -10.60
CA GLU A 135 10.58 -2.99 -10.04
C GLU A 135 10.37 -2.15 -8.78
N ILE A 136 9.34 -1.29 -8.77
CA ILE A 136 8.94 -0.53 -7.57
C ILE A 136 8.58 -1.48 -6.44
N PHE A 137 7.75 -2.49 -6.70
CA PHE A 137 7.29 -3.44 -5.69
C PHE A 137 8.45 -4.23 -5.09
N GLU A 138 9.32 -4.78 -5.93
CA GLU A 138 10.49 -5.56 -5.49
C GLU A 138 11.48 -4.71 -4.69
N SER A 139 11.78 -3.50 -5.17
CA SER A 139 12.69 -2.59 -4.48
C SER A 139 12.14 -2.15 -3.12
N SER A 140 10.84 -1.83 -3.05
CA SER A 140 10.16 -1.45 -1.82
C SER A 140 10.13 -2.60 -0.83
N LYS A 141 9.79 -3.82 -1.27
CA LYS A 141 9.80 -5.03 -0.44
C LYS A 141 11.19 -5.31 0.14
N SER A 142 12.24 -5.19 -0.67
CA SER A 142 13.63 -5.40 -0.23
C SER A 142 14.07 -4.38 0.83
N LEU A 143 13.66 -3.11 0.69
CA LEU A 143 14.04 -2.05 1.60
C LEU A 143 13.24 -2.08 2.91
N ILE A 144 11.93 -2.31 2.85
CA ILE A 144 11.05 -2.37 4.02
C ILE A 144 11.29 -3.66 4.82
N GLY A 145 11.47 -4.79 4.15
CA GLY A 145 11.77 -6.07 4.79
C GLY A 145 13.25 -6.27 5.13
N GLY A 146 14.11 -5.32 4.77
CA GLY A 146 15.55 -5.38 4.98
C GLY A 146 15.95 -5.07 6.43
N PHE A 147 17.14 -5.52 6.81
CA PHE A 147 17.74 -5.16 8.09
C PHE A 147 18.47 -3.82 7.97
N PHE A 148 18.18 -2.89 8.89
CA PHE A 148 18.94 -1.66 9.03
C PHE A 148 19.40 -1.47 10.49
N VAL A 149 20.70 -1.30 10.68
CA VAL A 149 21.31 -1.23 12.02
C VAL A 149 20.79 -0.06 12.87
N GLY A 150 20.46 1.06 12.23
CA GLY A 150 19.96 2.24 12.94
C GLY A 150 18.58 2.03 13.59
N ASP A 151 17.77 1.11 13.07
CA ASP A 151 16.46 0.78 13.67
C ASP A 151 16.61 0.05 15.01
N PHE A 152 17.76 -0.60 15.26
CA PHE A 152 18.06 -1.31 16.50
C PHE A 152 19.06 -0.55 17.38
N PHE A 153 19.91 0.27 16.77
CA PHE A 153 20.92 1.10 17.43
C PHE A 153 20.83 2.53 16.90
N PRO A 154 19.96 3.40 17.45
CA PRO A 154 19.74 4.75 16.92
C PRO A 154 21.01 5.59 16.79
N SER A 155 22.00 5.40 17.65
CA SER A 155 23.31 6.08 17.56
C SER A 155 24.13 5.71 16.29
N LEU A 156 23.74 4.64 15.57
CA LEU A 156 24.35 4.16 14.34
C LEU A 156 23.52 4.48 13.10
N GLU A 157 22.54 5.39 13.19
CA GLU A 157 21.72 5.75 12.04
C GLU A 157 22.55 6.25 10.84
N TRP A 158 23.67 6.92 11.09
CA TRP A 158 24.59 7.42 10.07
C TRP A 158 25.17 6.30 9.16
N VAL A 159 25.13 5.03 9.58
CA VAL A 159 25.61 3.88 8.79
C VAL A 159 24.82 3.70 7.49
N LYS A 160 23.60 4.25 7.38
CA LYS A 160 22.82 4.24 6.12
C LYS A 160 23.55 4.94 4.96
N TYR A 161 24.38 5.93 5.28
CA TYR A 161 25.16 6.66 4.28
C TYR A 161 26.37 5.85 3.79
N LEU A 162 27.03 5.10 4.69
CA LEU A 162 28.18 4.25 4.34
C LEU A 162 27.78 3.02 3.53
N THR A 163 26.67 2.38 3.91
CA THR A 163 26.19 1.13 3.28
C THR A 163 25.51 1.36 1.93
N GLY A 164 25.30 2.61 1.53
CA GLY A 164 24.50 2.97 0.36
C GLY A 164 23.00 2.78 0.53
N PHE A 165 22.53 2.42 1.74
CA PHE A 165 21.11 2.24 2.03
C PHE A 165 20.30 3.51 1.77
N GLN A 166 20.84 4.67 2.15
CA GLN A 166 20.23 5.97 1.86
C GLN A 166 20.00 6.20 0.36
N ARG A 167 21.01 5.92 -0.48
CA ARG A 167 20.89 6.09 -1.93
C ARG A 167 19.85 5.16 -2.54
N ARG A 168 19.73 3.94 -2.01
CA ARG A 168 18.69 2.98 -2.43
C ARG A 168 17.29 3.46 -2.04
N LEU A 169 17.14 4.01 -0.83
CA LEU A 169 15.88 4.64 -0.39
C LEU A 169 15.49 5.81 -1.30
N GLU A 170 16.42 6.71 -1.60
CA GLU A 170 16.19 7.85 -2.51
C GLU A 170 15.81 7.41 -3.93
N LYS A 171 16.49 6.40 -4.48
CA LYS A 171 16.18 5.86 -5.80
C LYS A 171 14.77 5.25 -5.80
N SER A 172 14.45 4.40 -4.83
CA SER A 172 13.15 3.73 -4.73
C SER A 172 12.01 4.73 -4.47
N PHE A 173 12.24 5.73 -3.62
CA PHE A 173 11.29 6.81 -3.37
C PHE A 173 10.99 7.57 -4.66
N ARG A 174 12.01 8.09 -5.37
CA ARG A 174 11.79 8.85 -6.62
C ARG A 174 11.06 8.05 -7.69
N HIS A 175 11.44 6.80 -7.86
CA HIS A 175 10.81 5.93 -8.86
C HIS A 175 9.33 5.72 -8.52
N ARG A 176 9.01 5.43 -7.26
CA ARG A 176 7.63 5.26 -6.80
C ARG A 176 6.81 6.55 -6.87
N ASP A 177 7.44 7.67 -6.50
CA ASP A 177 6.84 8.99 -6.50
C ASP A 177 6.46 9.45 -7.93
N SER A 178 7.35 9.20 -8.90
CA SER A 178 7.14 9.46 -10.33
C SER A 178 6.02 8.60 -10.91
N PHE A 179 5.99 7.30 -10.60
CA PHE A 179 4.90 6.42 -11.05
C PHE A 179 3.55 6.92 -10.54
N LEU A 180 3.45 7.27 -9.26
CA LEU A 180 2.21 7.75 -8.70
C LEU A 180 1.80 9.13 -9.25
N GLU A 181 2.77 9.99 -9.57
CA GLU A 181 2.52 11.22 -10.33
C GLU A 181 1.92 10.96 -11.71
N LYS A 182 2.45 9.97 -12.44
CA LYS A 182 1.88 9.53 -13.72
C LYS A 182 0.43 9.06 -13.54
N VAL A 183 0.16 8.24 -12.52
CA VAL A 183 -1.21 7.77 -12.23
C VAL A 183 -2.15 8.95 -11.95
N ILE A 184 -1.79 9.90 -11.08
CA ILE A 184 -2.62 11.09 -10.83
C ILE A 184 -2.88 11.84 -12.13
N ALA A 185 -1.82 12.09 -12.90
CA ALA A 185 -1.89 12.90 -14.11
C ALA A 185 -2.87 12.27 -15.12
N GLU A 186 -2.88 10.93 -15.23
CA GLU A 186 -3.85 10.19 -16.04
C GLU A 186 -5.29 10.44 -15.57
N HIS A 187 -5.57 10.37 -14.27
CA HIS A 187 -6.93 10.58 -13.71
C HIS A 187 -7.40 12.05 -13.77
N LEU A 188 -6.48 13.01 -13.90
CA LEU A 188 -6.81 14.42 -14.09
C LEU A 188 -7.13 14.78 -15.56
N LEU A 189 -6.92 13.87 -16.51
CA LEU A 189 -7.23 14.13 -17.92
C LEU A 189 -8.76 14.21 -18.15
N PRO A 190 -9.24 15.12 -19.02
CA PRO A 190 -10.67 15.29 -19.29
C PRO A 190 -11.37 14.02 -19.80
N THR A 191 -10.63 13.11 -20.42
CA THR A 191 -11.14 11.82 -20.94
C THR A 191 -11.49 10.81 -19.85
N HIS A 192 -11.03 11.01 -18.61
CA HIS A 192 -11.39 10.16 -17.46
C HIS A 192 -12.67 10.63 -16.74
N GLY A 193 -13.12 11.86 -16.99
CA GLY A 193 -14.33 12.43 -16.39
C GLY A 193 -15.50 12.45 -17.37
N LYS A 194 -16.36 11.44 -17.34
CA LYS A 194 -17.76 11.67 -17.75
C LYS A 194 -18.42 12.48 -16.64
N GLU A 195 -18.97 13.63 -16.99
CA GLU A 195 -19.60 14.59 -16.08
C GLU A 195 -20.99 14.13 -15.60
N ASP A 196 -21.39 12.87 -15.85
CA ASP A 196 -22.71 12.38 -15.50
C ASP A 196 -22.74 11.80 -14.08
N GLU A 197 -23.61 12.36 -13.24
CA GLU A 197 -23.86 11.99 -11.84
C GLU A 197 -24.35 10.54 -11.64
N GLU A 198 -24.48 9.75 -12.71
CA GLU A 198 -25.11 8.42 -12.71
C GLU A 198 -24.13 7.22 -12.63
N GLU A 199 -22.82 7.41 -12.79
CA GLU A 199 -21.83 6.30 -12.74
C GLU A 199 -21.02 6.28 -11.42
N GLU A 200 -21.71 6.25 -10.26
CA GLU A 200 -21.07 5.96 -8.95
C GLU A 200 -20.36 4.58 -8.93
N GLU A 201 -20.71 3.70 -9.88
CA GLU A 201 -20.22 2.32 -9.99
C GLU A 201 -18.83 2.18 -10.61
N GLU A 202 -18.30 3.20 -11.31
CA GLU A 202 -17.01 3.13 -12.01
C GLU A 202 -15.83 3.85 -11.33
N LYS A 203 -16.08 4.71 -10.33
CA LYS A 203 -15.01 5.46 -9.65
C LYS A 203 -14.05 4.55 -8.89
N ASP A 204 -12.76 4.64 -9.18
CA ASP A 204 -11.70 3.96 -8.41
C ASP A 204 -11.28 4.77 -7.17
N LEU A 205 -10.27 4.29 -6.44
CA LEU A 205 -9.83 4.97 -5.22
C LEU A 205 -9.14 6.31 -5.49
N VAL A 206 -8.39 6.46 -6.59
CA VAL A 206 -7.75 7.74 -6.95
C VAL A 206 -8.82 8.77 -7.23
N ASP A 207 -9.86 8.43 -7.99
CA ASP A 207 -10.99 9.33 -8.27
C ASP A 207 -11.65 9.84 -6.99
N VAL A 208 -11.93 8.92 -6.07
CA VAL A 208 -12.57 9.27 -4.79
C VAL A 208 -11.67 10.20 -3.96
N LEU A 209 -10.36 9.92 -3.90
CA LEU A 209 -9.43 10.77 -3.16
C LEU A 209 -9.27 12.15 -3.79
N LEU A 210 -9.23 12.25 -5.12
CA LEU A 210 -9.21 13.52 -5.84
C LEU A 210 -10.49 14.32 -5.60
N GLN A 211 -11.65 13.65 -5.58
CA GLN A 211 -12.92 14.28 -5.24
C GLN A 211 -12.93 14.82 -3.81
N LEU A 212 -12.54 14.01 -2.82
CA LEU A 212 -12.46 14.44 -1.41
C LEU A 212 -11.48 15.59 -1.21
N GLN A 213 -10.41 15.65 -2.01
CA GLN A 213 -9.47 16.77 -2.00
C GLN A 213 -10.12 18.06 -2.50
N LYS A 214 -10.88 18.01 -3.59
CA LYS A 214 -11.61 19.16 -4.15
C LYS A 214 -12.67 19.68 -3.18
N GLU A 215 -13.34 18.78 -2.45
CA GLU A 215 -14.37 19.12 -1.45
C GLU A 215 -13.78 19.68 -0.14
N GLY A 216 -12.46 19.65 0.05
CA GLY A 216 -11.81 20.16 1.27
C GLY A 216 -11.99 19.25 2.49
N THR A 217 -12.43 18.01 2.30
CA THR A 217 -12.77 17.06 3.37
C THR A 217 -11.53 16.41 4.00
N LEU A 218 -10.35 16.60 3.39
CA LEU A 218 -9.08 16.04 3.84
C LEU A 218 -8.44 16.91 4.93
N ILE A 219 -8.15 16.32 6.09
CA ILE A 219 -7.65 17.02 7.30
C ILE A 219 -6.28 17.74 7.08
N SER A 220 -5.57 17.49 5.99
CA SER A 220 -4.31 18.17 5.69
C SER A 220 -4.19 18.53 4.20
N PRO A 221 -4.41 19.81 3.81
CA PRO A 221 -4.25 20.26 2.43
C PRO A 221 -2.79 20.26 1.93
N SER A 222 -1.80 20.06 2.82
CA SER A 222 -0.36 20.18 2.51
C SER A 222 0.40 18.85 2.28
N LEU A 223 -0.26 17.68 2.27
CA LEU A 223 0.38 16.36 2.05
C LEU A 223 -0.10 15.73 0.73
N PRO A 224 0.76 15.54 -0.30
CA PRO A 224 0.31 15.23 -1.66
C PRO A 224 -0.26 13.81 -1.83
N ILE A 225 -1.52 13.79 -2.26
CA ILE A 225 -2.56 12.74 -2.50
C ILE A 225 -3.39 12.32 -1.26
N THR A 226 -3.00 12.65 -0.04
CA THR A 226 -3.39 12.01 1.24
C THR A 226 -3.04 10.53 1.41
N SER A 227 -1.94 9.97 0.93
CA SER A 227 -0.64 10.47 0.46
C SER A 227 -0.17 9.32 -0.44
N LYS A 228 0.27 9.59 -1.66
CA LYS A 228 0.24 8.65 -2.80
C LYS A 228 0.24 7.12 -2.51
N VAL A 229 -0.82 6.30 -2.48
CA VAL A 229 -2.28 6.38 -2.31
C VAL A 229 -2.62 5.23 -1.35
N LEU A 230 -2.93 5.54 -0.09
CA LEU A 230 -3.39 4.72 1.05
C LEU A 230 -2.90 3.29 1.34
N LEU A 231 -2.16 2.56 0.50
CA LEU A 231 -1.57 1.25 0.84
C LEU A 231 -0.20 0.96 0.19
N TRP A 232 0.38 1.89 -0.59
CA TRP A 232 1.82 1.88 -0.89
C TRP A 232 2.65 2.44 0.27
#